data_AF-A6JBA1-F1
#
_entry.id   AF-A6JBA1-F1
#
_cell.length_a   1.000
_cell.length_b   1.000
_cell.length_c   1.000
_cell.angle_alpha   90.00
_cell.angle_beta   90.00
_cell.angle_gamma   90.00
#
_symmetry.space_group_name_H-M   'P 1'
#
loop_
_entity.id
_entity.type
_entity.pdbx_description
1 polymer ?
#
loop_
_entity_poly.entity_id
_entity_poly.type
_entity_poly.pdbx_seq_one_letter_code
_entity_poly.pdbx_strand_id
1 'polypeptide(L)'
;MSLLLLVVSALHILILVLLFVATLDKSWWTLPEKESLNLWYDCTWNTTAKTWACSNVSENGWLKAVQALMVLSLILCCLSFILFMIQLYTMRRGGLFYATGLCQLCTSAAVFSGALIYAIHAKEILAKHPSGGSFGYCFALAWVAFPLALVSGIIYIHLRKRE
;
A
#
# COMPACT_ATOMS: atom_id res chain seq x y z
N MET A 1 3.01 -0.63 -30.24
CA MET A 1 3.83 -0.73 -29.01
C MET A 1 3.55 0.35 -27.98
N SER A 2 3.26 1.60 -28.36
CA SER A 2 2.98 2.67 -27.39
C SER A 2 1.74 2.44 -26.51
N LEU A 3 0.67 1.82 -27.02
CA LEU A 3 -0.55 1.61 -26.23
C LEU A 3 -0.31 0.69 -25.03
N LEU A 4 0.40 -0.44 -25.22
CA LEU A 4 0.69 -1.39 -24.16
C LEU A 4 1.58 -0.76 -23.08
N LEU A 5 2.63 -0.03 -23.49
CA LEU A 5 3.49 0.70 -22.56
C LEU A 5 2.71 1.75 -21.78
N LEU A 6 1.82 2.50 -22.43
CA LEU A 6 0.95 3.50 -21.78
C LEU A 6 0.02 2.83 -20.76
N VAL A 7 -0.65 1.75 -21.12
CA VAL A 7 -1.55 1.00 -20.20
C VAL A 7 -0.80 0.48 -18.98
N VAL A 8 0.39 -0.09 -19.18
CA VAL A 8 1.21 -0.63 -18.07
C VAL A 8 1.74 0.49 -17.18
N SER A 9 2.12 1.63 -17.76
CA SER A 9 2.54 2.81 -17.02
C SER A 9 1.39 3.41 -16.20
N ALA A 10 0.20 3.52 -16.80
CA ALA A 10 -1.00 3.99 -16.12
C ALA A 10 -1.42 3.03 -14.98
N LEU A 11 -1.34 1.71 -15.21
CA LEU A 11 -1.58 0.70 -14.19
C LEU A 11 -0.59 0.86 -13.01
N HIS A 12 0.69 1.10 -13.30
CA HIS A 12 1.68 1.34 -12.24
C HIS A 12 1.35 2.59 -11.42
N ILE A 13 1.05 3.71 -12.08
CA ILE A 13 0.68 4.95 -11.41
C ILE A 13 -0.58 4.76 -10.55
N LEU A 14 -1.58 4.03 -11.06
CA LEU A 14 -2.77 3.67 -10.28
C LEU A 14 -2.40 2.90 -9.01
N ILE A 15 -1.58 1.85 -9.12
CA ILE A 15 -1.12 1.07 -7.96
C ILE A 15 -0.40 1.98 -6.95
N LEU A 16 0.46 2.88 -7.42
CA LEU A 16 1.20 3.80 -6.56
C LEU A 16 0.24 4.74 -5.79
N VAL A 17 -0.75 5.31 -6.47
CA VAL A 17 -1.78 6.16 -5.84
C VAL A 17 -2.59 5.35 -4.82
N LEU A 18 -3.01 4.13 -5.16
CA LEU A 18 -3.74 3.26 -4.25
C LEU A 18 -2.92 2.95 -2.99
N LEU A 19 -1.63 2.63 -3.12
CA LEU A 19 -0.74 2.38 -1.98
C LEU A 19 -0.50 3.65 -1.15
N PHE A 20 -0.39 4.82 -1.78
CA PHE A 20 -0.21 6.09 -1.08
C PHE A 20 -1.44 6.42 -0.22
N VAL A 21 -2.64 6.35 -0.81
CA VAL A 21 -3.91 6.56 -0.10
C VAL A 21 -4.09 5.51 0.98
N ALA A 22 -3.88 4.23 0.66
CA ALA A 22 -3.97 3.16 1.65
C ALA A 22 -2.97 3.38 2.79
N THR A 23 -1.77 3.91 2.57
CA THR A 23 -0.78 4.06 3.65
C THR A 23 -1.06 5.28 4.53
N LEU A 24 -1.51 6.40 3.96
CA LEU A 24 -1.53 7.69 4.66
C LEU A 24 -2.93 8.13 5.11
N ASP A 25 -3.97 7.67 4.44
CA ASP A 25 -5.32 8.18 4.67
C ASP A 25 -6.03 7.45 5.84
N LYS A 26 -7.04 8.13 6.38
CA LYS A 26 -7.76 7.73 7.59
C LYS A 26 -8.98 6.87 7.32
N SER A 27 -8.76 5.59 7.03
CA SER A 27 -9.85 4.62 6.99
C SER A 27 -9.37 3.17 6.94
N TRP A 28 -8.47 2.78 7.83
CA TRP A 28 -8.15 1.35 8.00
C TRP A 28 -9.22 0.64 8.81
N TRP A 29 -9.73 1.31 9.84
CA TRP A 29 -10.85 0.86 10.65
C TRP A 29 -11.83 1.99 10.88
N THR A 30 -13.12 1.68 10.86
CA THR A 30 -14.17 2.63 11.20
C THR A 30 -14.87 2.15 12.46
N LEU A 31 -14.81 2.96 13.52
CA LEU A 31 -15.49 2.72 14.78
C LEU A 31 -17.02 2.88 14.63
N PRO A 32 -17.81 2.28 15.53
CA PRO A 32 -19.28 2.41 15.53
C PRO A 32 -19.78 3.86 15.51
N GLU A 33 -19.05 4.78 16.13
CA GLU A 33 -19.38 6.21 16.19
C GLU A 33 -18.96 7.00 14.93
N LYS A 34 -18.64 6.29 13.83
CA LYS A 34 -18.17 6.82 12.53
C LYS A 34 -16.81 7.54 12.57
N GLU A 35 -16.11 7.50 13.69
CA GLU A 35 -14.70 7.88 13.73
C GLU A 35 -13.86 6.84 12.98
N SER A 36 -12.89 7.31 12.19
CA SER A 36 -12.06 6.44 11.36
C SER A 36 -10.60 6.51 11.80
N LEU A 37 -10.00 5.35 12.02
CA LEU A 37 -8.61 5.17 12.39
C LEU A 37 -7.74 5.00 11.15
N ASN A 38 -6.60 5.68 11.13
CA ASN A 38 -5.51 5.41 10.19
C ASN A 38 -4.53 4.39 10.81
N LEU A 39 -3.39 4.13 10.16
CA LEU A 39 -2.35 3.24 10.70
C LEU A 39 -1.44 3.88 11.74
N TRP A 40 -1.34 5.21 11.77
CA TRP A 40 -0.29 5.97 12.44
C TRP A 40 -0.74 6.57 13.77
N TYR A 41 -1.81 7.35 13.74
CA TYR A 41 -2.27 8.17 14.85
C TYR A 41 -3.79 8.13 14.99
N ASP A 42 -4.22 8.11 16.24
CA ASP A 42 -5.58 8.37 16.67
C ASP A 42 -5.62 9.76 17.31
N CYS A 43 -6.45 10.64 16.76
CA CYS A 43 -6.56 12.03 17.19
C CYS A 43 -7.99 12.29 17.67
N THR A 44 -8.14 12.53 18.97
CA THR A 44 -9.43 12.78 19.61
C THR A 44 -9.48 14.19 20.17
N TRP A 45 -10.68 14.76 20.21
CA TRP A 45 -10.90 16.08 20.78
C TRP A 45 -11.01 15.98 22.31
N ASN A 46 -10.08 16.62 23.03
CA ASN A 46 -10.12 16.66 24.48
C ASN A 46 -10.96 17.86 24.96
N THR A 47 -12.19 17.58 25.39
CA THR A 47 -13.14 18.59 25.88
C THR A 47 -12.62 19.39 27.08
N THR A 48 -11.79 18.79 27.93
CA THR A 48 -11.24 19.43 29.15
C THR A 48 -10.14 20.44 28.83
N ALA A 49 -9.21 20.07 27.94
CA ALA A 49 -8.10 20.92 27.53
C ALA A 49 -8.46 21.87 26.37
N LYS A 50 -9.61 21.67 25.71
CA LYS A 50 -10.01 22.34 24.45
C LYS A 50 -8.96 22.24 23.34
N THR A 51 -8.29 21.10 23.26
CA THR A 51 -7.22 20.83 22.29
C THR A 51 -7.38 19.45 21.66
N TRP A 52 -6.80 19.27 20.47
CA TRP A 52 -6.65 17.95 19.85
C TRP A 52 -5.51 17.20 20.52
N ALA A 53 -5.79 15.98 20.99
CA ALA A 53 -4.78 15.07 21.50
C ALA A 53 -4.60 13.91 20.51
N CYS A 54 -3.40 13.78 19.97
CA CYS A 54 -3.05 12.67 19.07
C CYS A 54 -2.12 11.70 19.78
N SER A 55 -2.43 10.41 19.69
CA SER A 55 -1.57 9.33 20.19
C SER A 55 -1.45 8.21 19.15
N ASN A 56 -0.48 7.32 19.31
CA ASN A 56 -0.36 6.16 18.41
C ASN A 56 -1.59 5.26 18.59
N VAL A 57 -2.15 4.77 17.47
CA VAL A 57 -3.33 3.90 17.48
C VAL A 57 -3.11 2.66 18.37
N SER A 58 -1.93 2.07 18.27
CA SER A 58 -1.52 0.94 19.10
C SER A 58 0.00 0.88 19.20
N GLU A 59 0.51 0.43 20.34
CA GLU A 59 1.93 0.09 20.52
C GLU A 59 2.19 -1.41 20.30
N ASN A 60 1.21 -2.13 19.75
CA ASN A 60 1.33 -3.54 19.45
C ASN A 60 2.35 -3.78 18.32
N GLY A 61 3.21 -4.78 18.49
CA GLY A 61 4.18 -5.21 17.48
C GLY A 61 3.53 -5.57 16.14
N TRP A 62 2.31 -6.10 16.15
CA TRP A 62 1.57 -6.39 14.90
C TRP A 62 1.29 -5.12 14.09
N LEU A 63 0.87 -4.02 14.73
CA LEU A 63 0.63 -2.77 14.02
C LEU A 63 1.94 -2.20 13.46
N LYS A 64 3.04 -2.27 14.21
CA LYS A 64 4.36 -1.85 13.72
C LYS A 64 4.81 -2.66 12.50
N ALA A 65 4.54 -3.98 12.49
CA ALA A 65 4.80 -4.83 11.33
C ALA A 65 3.98 -4.40 10.10
N VAL A 66 2.68 -4.12 10.28
CA VAL A 66 1.81 -3.60 9.20
C VAL A 66 2.34 -2.27 8.67
N GLN A 67 2.68 -1.32 9.55
CA GLN A 67 3.25 -0.02 9.16
C GLN A 67 4.54 -0.18 8.34
N ALA A 68 5.47 -1.03 8.79
CA ALA A 68 6.72 -1.29 8.10
C ALA A 68 6.48 -1.92 6.72
N LEU A 69 5.56 -2.88 6.61
CA LEU A 69 5.22 -3.54 5.35
C LEU A 69 4.54 -2.60 4.36
N MET A 70 3.65 -1.71 4.82
CA MET A 70 3.01 -0.70 3.97
C MET A 70 4.04 0.29 3.42
N VAL A 71 4.93 0.82 4.27
CA VAL A 71 6.02 1.71 3.82
C VAL A 71 6.98 0.99 2.87
N LEU A 72 7.36 -0.24 3.18
CA LEU A 72 8.22 -1.05 2.31
C LEU A 72 7.57 -1.26 0.93
N SER A 73 6.27 -1.56 0.89
CA SER A 73 5.53 -1.74 -0.36
C SER A 73 5.56 -0.48 -1.22
N LEU A 74 5.40 0.69 -0.60
CA LEU A 74 5.40 2.00 -1.26
C LEU A 74 6.79 2.35 -1.80
N ILE A 75 7.84 2.16 -1.00
CA ILE A 75 9.24 2.37 -1.45
C ILE A 75 9.58 1.46 -2.63
N LEU A 76 9.25 0.17 -2.54
CA LEU A 76 9.50 -0.78 -3.62
C LEU A 76 8.70 -0.45 -4.89
N CYS A 77 7.48 0.07 -4.76
CA CYS A 77 6.66 0.50 -5.89
C CYS A 77 7.28 1.73 -6.57
N CYS A 78 7.69 2.75 -5.78
CA CYS A 78 8.41 3.91 -6.28
C CYS A 78 9.71 3.52 -6.99
N LEU A 79 10.49 2.61 -6.39
CA LEU A 79 11.72 2.11 -6.99
C LEU A 79 11.44 1.38 -8.30
N SER A 80 10.41 0.52 -8.33
CA SER A 80 10.00 -0.17 -9.55
C SER A 80 9.62 0.83 -10.65
N PHE A 81 8.88 1.89 -10.33
CA PHE A 81 8.54 2.94 -11.30
C PHE A 81 9.77 3.68 -11.85
N ILE A 82 10.72 4.05 -10.96
CA ILE A 82 11.96 4.71 -11.37
C ILE A 82 12.79 3.78 -12.27
N LEU A 83 12.94 2.51 -11.88
CA LEU A 83 13.63 1.50 -12.68
C LEU A 83 12.95 1.30 -14.04
N PHE A 84 11.63 1.29 -14.08
CA PHE A 84 10.88 1.20 -15.32
C PHE A 84 11.19 2.37 -16.26
N MET A 85 11.18 3.60 -15.75
CA MET A 85 11.50 4.80 -16.52
C MET A 85 12.94 4.77 -17.03
N ILE A 86 13.92 4.42 -16.18
CA ILE A 86 15.32 4.26 -16.59
C ILE A 86 15.45 3.17 -17.66
N GLN A 87 14.81 2.02 -17.47
CA GLN A 87 14.86 0.91 -18.43
C GLN A 87 14.24 1.29 -19.78
N LEU A 88 13.21 2.14 -19.78
CA LEU A 88 12.55 2.60 -21.00
C LEU A 88 13.52 3.41 -21.88
N TYR A 89 14.29 4.33 -21.30
CA TYR A 89 15.25 5.16 -22.02
C TYR A 89 16.62 4.49 -22.25
N THR A 90 17.15 3.76 -21.27
CA THR A 90 18.53 3.26 -21.29
C THR A 90 18.68 1.86 -21.90
N MET A 91 17.65 1.00 -21.86
CA MET A 91 17.82 -0.39 -22.31
C MET A 91 17.94 -0.51 -23.83
N ARG A 92 18.91 -1.33 -24.26
CA ARG A 92 19.07 -1.75 -25.66
C ARG A 92 17.90 -2.64 -26.09
N ARG A 93 17.63 -2.67 -27.40
CA ARG A 93 16.56 -3.47 -28.02
C ARG A 93 16.62 -4.93 -27.55
N GLY A 94 15.47 -5.51 -27.21
CA GLY A 94 15.34 -6.90 -26.79
C GLY A 94 15.51 -7.16 -25.29
N GLY A 95 15.82 -6.15 -24.48
CA GLY A 95 15.87 -6.27 -23.02
C GLY A 95 14.52 -6.54 -22.37
N LEU A 96 14.55 -7.23 -21.22
CA LEU A 96 13.40 -7.55 -20.37
C LEU A 96 13.40 -6.65 -19.13
N PHE A 97 12.22 -6.30 -18.61
CA PHE A 97 12.07 -5.44 -17.42
C PHE A 97 12.11 -6.24 -16.12
N TYR A 98 13.09 -7.15 -15.97
CA TYR A 98 13.14 -8.10 -14.85
C TYR A 98 13.27 -7.42 -13.48
N ALA A 99 14.17 -6.43 -13.35
CA ALA A 99 14.37 -5.71 -12.09
C ALA A 99 13.11 -4.95 -11.64
N THR A 100 12.46 -4.23 -12.56
CA THR A 100 11.18 -3.56 -12.35
C THR A 100 10.12 -4.56 -11.87
N GLY A 101 9.96 -5.67 -12.61
CA GLY A 101 8.99 -6.71 -12.28
C GLY A 101 9.23 -7.35 -10.92
N LEU A 102 10.49 -7.65 -10.57
CA LEU A 102 10.85 -8.20 -9.27
C LEU A 102 10.51 -7.23 -8.13
N CYS A 103 10.86 -5.96 -8.24
CA CYS A 103 10.48 -4.95 -7.25
C CYS A 103 8.95 -4.86 -7.09
N GLN A 104 8.21 -4.94 -8.20
CA GLN A 104 6.74 -4.90 -8.18
C GLN A 104 6.12 -6.14 -7.52
N LEU A 105 6.71 -7.33 -7.74
CA LEU A 105 6.31 -8.55 -7.04
C LEU A 105 6.59 -8.46 -5.53
N CYS A 106 7.74 -7.90 -5.14
CA CYS A 106 8.05 -7.66 -3.73
C CYS A 106 7.09 -6.64 -3.10
N THR A 107 6.70 -5.57 -3.82
CA THR A 107 5.62 -4.66 -3.41
C THR A 107 4.33 -5.41 -3.15
N SER A 108 3.93 -6.27 -4.08
CA SER A 108 2.73 -7.11 -3.96
C SER A 108 2.77 -8.00 -2.72
N ALA A 109 3.90 -8.66 -2.46
CA ALA A 109 4.07 -9.52 -1.29
C ALA A 109 4.03 -8.71 0.03
N ALA A 110 4.63 -7.53 0.05
CA ALA A 110 4.64 -6.66 1.22
C ALA A 110 3.24 -6.12 1.56
N VAL A 111 2.49 -5.59 0.58
CA VAL A 111 1.13 -5.09 0.83
C VAL A 111 0.17 -6.22 1.22
N PHE A 112 0.28 -7.39 0.58
CA PHE A 112 -0.52 -8.57 0.95
C PHE A 112 -0.24 -9.00 2.39
N SER A 113 1.03 -9.10 2.77
CA SER A 113 1.42 -9.48 4.14
C SER A 113 0.93 -8.45 5.17
N GLY A 114 1.07 -7.15 4.89
CA GLY A 114 0.60 -6.08 5.77
C GLY A 114 -0.91 -6.11 5.96
N ALA A 115 -1.67 -6.20 4.87
CA ALA A 115 -3.13 -6.30 4.93
C ALA A 115 -3.60 -7.58 5.64
N LEU A 116 -2.94 -8.71 5.41
CA LEU A 116 -3.28 -9.99 6.03
C LEU A 116 -3.01 -9.99 7.55
N ILE A 117 -1.85 -9.49 7.98
CA ILE A 117 -1.52 -9.35 9.41
C ILE A 117 -2.55 -8.45 10.10
N TYR A 118 -2.90 -7.32 9.47
CA TYR A 118 -3.93 -6.43 10.01
C TYR A 118 -5.28 -7.14 10.14
N ALA A 119 -5.70 -7.90 9.14
CA ALA A 119 -6.97 -8.62 9.15
C ALA A 119 -7.04 -9.67 10.27
N ILE A 120 -5.97 -10.43 10.46
CA ILE A 120 -5.89 -11.52 11.45
C ILE A 120 -5.79 -10.95 12.87
N HIS A 121 -4.94 -9.95 13.07
CA HIS A 121 -4.66 -9.38 14.39
C HIS A 121 -5.44 -8.10 14.70
N ALA A 122 -6.50 -7.79 13.94
CA ALA A 122 -7.30 -6.57 14.13
C ALA A 122 -7.77 -6.41 15.58
N LYS A 123 -8.23 -7.50 16.22
CA LYS A 123 -8.69 -7.50 17.61
C LYS A 123 -7.58 -7.16 18.61
N GLU A 124 -6.35 -7.61 18.35
CA GLU A 124 -5.18 -7.33 19.21
C GLU A 124 -4.63 -5.92 18.97
N ILE A 125 -4.70 -5.44 17.73
CA ILE A 125 -4.29 -4.08 17.36
C ILE A 125 -5.23 -3.07 18.03
N LEU A 126 -6.55 -3.32 17.97
CA LEU A 126 -7.62 -2.44 18.43
C LEU A 126 -8.10 -2.76 19.84
N ALA A 127 -7.34 -3.51 20.64
CA ALA A 127 -7.76 -3.94 21.97
C ALA A 127 -8.06 -2.79 22.95
N LYS A 128 -7.49 -1.60 22.69
CA LYS A 128 -7.73 -0.38 23.49
C LYS A 128 -8.96 0.42 23.04
N HIS A 129 -9.55 0.07 21.90
CA HIS A 129 -10.68 0.76 21.30
C HIS A 129 -12.00 0.05 21.63
N PRO A 130 -13.15 0.75 21.57
CA PRO A 130 -14.46 0.15 21.76
C PRO A 130 -14.66 -1.08 20.88
N SER A 131 -15.25 -2.13 21.46
CA SER A 131 -15.59 -3.34 20.71
C SER A 131 -16.63 -3.01 19.63
N GLY A 132 -16.33 -3.39 18.39
CA GLY A 132 -17.20 -3.15 17.24
C GLY A 132 -16.49 -2.35 16.14
N GLY A 133 -17.22 -2.05 15.07
CA GLY A 133 -16.68 -1.38 13.89
C GLY A 133 -16.44 -2.32 12.72
N SER A 134 -15.85 -1.78 11.66
CA SER A 134 -15.63 -2.49 10.40
C SER A 134 -14.34 -2.03 9.73
N PHE A 135 -13.81 -2.88 8.85
CA PHE A 135 -12.71 -2.48 7.96
C PHE A 135 -13.13 -1.27 7.10
N GLY A 136 -12.26 -0.26 7.06
CA GLY A 136 -12.48 0.95 6.27
C GLY A 136 -11.99 0.81 4.83
N TYR A 137 -12.13 1.86 4.03
CA TYR A 137 -11.79 1.78 2.60
C TYR A 137 -10.29 1.69 2.35
N CYS A 138 -9.41 2.24 3.20
CA CYS A 138 -7.97 2.13 3.01
C CYS A 138 -7.50 0.67 3.06
N PHE A 139 -8.12 -0.13 3.93
CA PHE A 139 -7.90 -1.57 3.97
C PHE A 139 -8.37 -2.25 2.68
N ALA A 140 -9.55 -1.88 2.16
CA ALA A 140 -10.03 -2.37 0.87
C ALA A 140 -9.11 -1.97 -0.29
N LEU A 141 -8.59 -0.74 -0.31
CA LEU A 141 -7.64 -0.27 -1.31
C LEU A 141 -6.34 -1.06 -1.27
N ALA A 142 -5.84 -1.45 -0.09
CA ALA A 142 -4.68 -2.34 0.03
C ALA A 142 -4.94 -3.72 -0.60
N TRP A 143 -6.13 -4.29 -0.37
CA TRP A 143 -6.56 -5.54 -0.99
C TRP A 143 -6.74 -5.46 -2.51
N VAL A 144 -7.12 -4.29 -3.04
CA VAL A 144 -7.18 -4.05 -4.49
C VAL A 144 -5.78 -3.80 -5.07
N ALA A 145 -4.89 -3.12 -4.34
CA ALA A 145 -3.53 -2.85 -4.78
C ALA A 145 -2.69 -4.12 -4.90
N PHE A 146 -2.87 -5.10 -4.00
CA PHE A 146 -2.19 -6.41 -4.04
C PHE A 146 -2.27 -7.11 -5.42
N PRO A 147 -3.44 -7.52 -5.92
CA PRO A 147 -3.52 -8.27 -7.17
C PRO A 147 -3.11 -7.42 -8.38
N LEU A 148 -3.36 -6.11 -8.34
CA LEU A 148 -2.91 -5.20 -9.40
C LEU A 148 -1.37 -5.13 -9.45
N ALA A 149 -0.70 -5.04 -8.30
CA ALA A 149 0.75 -5.10 -8.20
C ALA A 149 1.31 -6.44 -8.68
N LEU A 150 0.67 -7.56 -8.30
CA LEU A 150 1.06 -8.90 -8.74
C LEU A 150 1.01 -9.03 -10.27
N VAL A 151 -0.14 -8.69 -10.87
CA VAL A 151 -0.35 -8.74 -12.32
C VAL A 151 0.62 -7.81 -13.04
N SER A 152 0.80 -6.59 -12.54
CA SER A 152 1.76 -5.63 -13.07
C SER A 152 3.19 -6.19 -13.07
N GLY A 153 3.63 -6.81 -11.96
CA GLY A 153 4.94 -7.44 -11.86
C GLY A 153 5.15 -8.58 -12.86
N ILE A 154 4.15 -9.46 -13.02
CA ILE A 154 4.17 -10.54 -14.01
C ILE A 154 4.27 -9.98 -15.43
N ILE A 155 3.46 -8.95 -15.75
CA ILE A 155 3.51 -8.29 -17.05
C ILE A 155 4.91 -7.70 -17.30
N TYR A 156 5.53 -7.02 -16.34
CA TYR A 156 6.88 -6.48 -16.49
C TYR A 156 7.94 -7.54 -16.79
N ILE A 157 7.86 -8.70 -16.14
CA ILE A 157 8.81 -9.81 -16.37
C ILE A 157 8.68 -10.35 -17.80
N HIS A 158 7.46 -10.44 -18.33
CA HIS A 158 7.21 -10.97 -19.68
C HIS A 158 7.29 -9.90 -20.80
N LEU A 159 7.25 -8.61 -20.45
CA LEU A 159 7.40 -7.53 -21.41
C LEU A 159 8.83 -7.52 -21.98
N ARG A 160 8.92 -7.74 -23.29
CA ARG A 160 10.15 -7.58 -24.05
C ARG A 160 10.10 -6.26 -24.82
N LYS A 161 11.17 -5.45 -24.72
CA LYS A 161 11.33 -4.27 -25.58
C LYS A 161 11.53 -4.72 -27.03
N ARG A 162 10.44 -4.76 -27.82
CA ARG A 162 10.56 -4.69 -29.29
C ARG A 162 10.92 -3.24 -29.65
N GLU A 163 11.80 -3.10 -30.64
CA GLU A 163 12.34 -1.89 -31.31
C GLU A 163 12.51 -0.57 -30.53
#